data_AF-A0A7J6T902-F1
#
_entry.id   AF-A0A7J6T902-F1
#
_cell.length_a   1.000
_cell.length_b   1.000
_cell.length_c   1.000
_cell.angle_alpha   90.00
_cell.angle_beta   90.00
_cell.angle_gamma   90.00
#
_symmetry.space_group_name_H-M   'P 1'
#
loop_
_entity.id
_entity.type
_entity.pdbx_description
1 polymer ?
#
loop_
_entity_poly.entity_id
_entity_poly.type
_entity_poly.pdbx_seq_one_letter_code
_entity_poly.pdbx_strand_id
1 'polypeptide(L)'
;MAMSSAFLLTIFLYVVALGEGLSNRTLVMISHRGAPLDIRQVPLMMAQAAAASGGRVRSLTQEDRDCEQCFAQDGMIHDLTTVGVQIVDSKCSASYDQIVNYLEKAKDMTGIAFVCEPDFKVNLNPVPRRVLPLDLSECKGGNSVLGTNDPKSSCQSNLEVIRIGAAWAVARAAKQKLKDIVLAIIDTGADMTHPDLVNQFWKDPADGSIGHNFITKTSDVTDDNGHGTHCAGNAAAQTNNTLGIAGVANANGGSPNVKLMILKFLDAGGSGDTSNALSALNYAVEHGATVSSHSYGAYYASQVFENAFKNAAAANHVAVVAAGNDASTLDQ
;
A
#
# COMPACT_ATOMS: atom_id res chain seq x y z
N MET A 1 31.97 -24.24 20.23
CA MET A 1 32.45 -23.45 19.08
C MET A 1 31.80 -24.04 17.84
N ALA A 2 30.95 -23.40 17.05
CA ALA A 2 30.53 -22.02 16.94
C ALA A 2 29.07 -22.02 16.44
N MET A 3 28.16 -21.46 17.22
CA MET A 3 26.78 -21.13 16.83
C MET A 3 26.35 -19.99 17.76
N SER A 4 26.84 -18.77 17.51
CA SER A 4 26.33 -17.53 18.15
C SER A 4 27.06 -16.32 17.59
N SER A 5 26.80 -15.96 16.33
CA SER A 5 27.34 -14.72 15.76
C SER A 5 26.44 -14.13 14.67
N ALA A 6 25.79 -14.98 13.86
CA ALA A 6 24.90 -14.49 12.81
C ALA A 6 23.63 -13.79 13.34
N PHE A 7 22.95 -14.35 14.35
CA PHE A 7 21.70 -13.79 14.88
C PHE A 7 21.89 -12.45 15.61
N LEU A 8 23.02 -12.29 16.30
CA LEU A 8 23.38 -11.04 16.97
C LEU A 8 23.79 -9.96 15.99
N LEU A 9 24.43 -10.30 14.86
CA LEU A 9 24.82 -9.32 13.84
C LEU A 9 23.61 -8.78 13.07
N THR A 10 22.59 -9.61 12.81
CA THR A 10 21.33 -9.16 12.17
C THR A 10 20.54 -8.21 13.06
N ILE A 11 20.54 -8.46 14.38
CA ILE A 11 19.90 -7.59 15.38
C ILE A 11 20.69 -6.27 15.55
N PHE A 12 22.03 -6.31 15.52
CA PHE A 12 22.85 -5.11 15.69
C PHE A 12 22.80 -4.15 14.49
N LEU A 13 22.68 -4.69 13.27
CA LEU A 13 22.39 -3.88 12.07
C LEU A 13 20.98 -3.31 12.08
N TYR A 14 20.02 -4.01 12.70
CA TYR A 14 18.67 -3.49 12.92
C TYR A 14 18.65 -2.30 13.88
N VAL A 15 19.40 -2.32 14.98
CA VAL A 15 19.29 -1.28 16.04
C VAL A 15 20.01 0.03 15.70
N VAL A 16 21.09 0.00 14.91
CA VAL A 16 21.94 1.19 14.68
C VAL A 16 21.41 2.11 13.55
N ALA A 17 20.48 1.65 12.72
CA ALA A 17 19.92 2.43 11.60
C ALA A 17 18.51 3.01 11.83
N LEU A 18 17.91 2.82 13.01
CA LEU A 18 16.52 3.23 13.33
C LEU A 18 16.38 4.68 13.80
N GLY A 19 17.45 5.47 13.75
CA GLY A 19 17.48 6.82 14.31
C GLY A 19 16.69 7.87 13.53
N GLU A 20 16.38 7.63 12.24
CA GLU A 20 15.68 8.60 11.40
C GLU A 20 14.58 7.89 10.60
N GLY A 21 13.33 7.95 11.08
CA GLY A 21 12.15 7.58 10.29
C GLY A 21 11.31 6.41 10.79
N LEU A 22 11.43 5.98 12.05
CA LEU A 22 10.41 5.08 12.61
C LEU A 22 9.21 5.87 13.13
N SER A 23 8.02 5.41 12.76
CA SER A 23 6.78 5.77 13.44
C SER A 23 6.69 4.93 14.73
N ASN A 24 6.10 5.48 15.79
CA ASN A 24 5.88 4.74 17.05
C ASN A 24 4.77 3.66 16.93
N ARG A 25 4.24 3.41 15.73
CA ARG A 25 3.26 2.34 15.51
C ARG A 25 3.97 0.99 15.37
N THR A 26 3.25 -0.07 15.68
CA THR A 26 3.71 -1.45 15.51
C THR A 26 2.74 -2.22 14.63
N LEU A 27 3.27 -2.92 13.62
CA LEU A 27 2.50 -3.76 12.72
C LEU A 27 2.51 -5.19 13.24
N VAL A 28 1.32 -5.77 13.42
CA VAL A 28 1.18 -7.10 14.02
C VAL A 28 0.26 -7.97 13.18
N MET A 29 0.69 -9.21 12.92
CA MET A 29 -0.17 -10.29 12.46
C MET A 29 -0.10 -11.41 13.47
N ILE A 30 -1.24 -11.86 14.00
CA ILE A 30 -1.29 -12.96 14.95
C ILE A 30 -2.18 -14.05 14.39
N SER A 31 -1.82 -15.30 14.63
CA SER A 31 -2.66 -16.45 14.34
C SER A 31 -2.63 -17.47 15.46
N HIS A 32 -3.72 -18.21 15.60
CA HIS A 32 -3.78 -19.37 16.47
C HIS A 32 -4.33 -20.56 15.68
N ARG A 33 -3.57 -21.66 15.63
CA ARG A 33 -3.94 -22.87 14.86
C ARG A 33 -4.26 -22.58 13.39
N GLY A 34 -3.55 -21.63 12.79
CA GLY A 34 -3.70 -21.24 11.39
C GLY A 34 -4.84 -20.26 11.09
N ALA A 35 -5.62 -19.84 12.09
CA ALA A 35 -6.64 -18.80 11.93
C ALA A 35 -6.12 -17.44 12.43
N PRO A 36 -6.44 -16.31 11.77
CA PRO A 36 -6.12 -14.97 12.28
C PRO A 36 -6.67 -14.77 13.69
N LEU A 37 -5.88 -14.09 14.53
CA LEU A 37 -6.21 -13.79 15.91
C LEU A 37 -6.07 -12.28 16.17
N ASP A 38 -7.04 -11.74 16.88
CA ASP A 38 -7.05 -10.37 17.35
C ASP A 38 -6.13 -10.22 18.58
N ILE A 39 -5.22 -9.24 18.57
CA ILE A 39 -4.28 -8.98 19.67
C ILE A 39 -4.99 -8.70 20.99
N ARG A 40 -6.20 -8.13 20.94
CA ARG A 40 -7.03 -7.84 22.12
C ARG A 40 -7.51 -9.11 22.82
N GLN A 41 -7.47 -10.26 22.15
CA GLN A 41 -7.84 -11.56 22.73
C GLN A 41 -6.67 -12.25 23.44
N VAL A 42 -5.43 -11.86 23.13
CA VAL A 42 -4.21 -12.47 23.69
C VAL A 42 -4.17 -12.40 25.23
N PRO A 43 -4.50 -11.28 25.91
CA PRO A 43 -4.51 -11.21 27.37
C PRO A 43 -5.40 -12.26 28.02
N LEU A 44 -6.61 -12.46 27.48
CA LEU A 44 -7.55 -13.45 27.99
C LEU A 44 -7.02 -14.88 27.80
N MET A 45 -6.42 -15.16 26.63
CA MET A 45 -5.81 -16.47 26.36
C MET A 45 -4.66 -16.77 27.32
N MET A 46 -3.82 -15.78 27.60
CA MET A 46 -2.72 -15.93 28.55
C MET A 46 -3.22 -16.16 29.98
N ALA A 47 -4.24 -15.42 30.42
CA ALA A 47 -4.85 -15.61 31.74
C ALA A 47 -5.44 -17.02 31.90
N GLN A 48 -6.11 -17.55 30.86
CA GLN A 48 -6.64 -18.91 30.84
C GLN A 48 -5.54 -19.97 30.89
N ALA A 49 -4.46 -19.79 30.13
CA ALA A 49 -3.30 -20.70 30.14
C ALA A 49 -2.61 -20.72 31.52
N ALA A 50 -2.44 -19.55 32.14
CA ALA A 50 -1.86 -19.44 33.48
C ALA A 50 -2.72 -20.17 34.53
N ALA A 51 -4.04 -20.00 34.49
CA ALA A 51 -4.97 -20.69 35.39
C ALA A 51 -4.91 -22.23 35.21
N ALA A 52 -4.87 -22.71 33.96
CA ALA A 52 -4.78 -24.13 33.64
C ALA A 52 -3.46 -24.77 34.12
N SER A 53 -2.38 -23.99 34.20
CA SER A 53 -1.07 -24.46 34.66
C SER A 53 -0.94 -24.60 36.19
N GLY A 54 -1.97 -24.24 36.95
CA GLY A 54 -1.91 -24.21 38.42
C GLY A 54 -0.89 -23.19 38.95
N GLY A 55 -0.67 -22.08 38.24
CA GLY A 55 0.26 -21.01 38.64
C GLY A 55 1.75 -21.33 38.43
N ARG A 56 2.09 -22.37 37.66
CA ARG A 56 3.48 -22.73 37.33
C ARG A 56 4.05 -21.94 36.15
N VAL A 57 3.23 -21.15 35.47
CA VAL A 57 3.65 -20.26 34.38
C VAL A 57 4.18 -18.94 34.94
N ARG A 58 5.15 -18.34 34.23
CA ARG A 58 5.84 -17.11 34.59
C ARG A 58 4.82 -15.97 34.82
N SER A 59 4.93 -15.26 35.93
CA SER A 59 4.05 -14.12 36.23
C SER A 59 4.29 -12.96 35.25
N LEU A 60 3.21 -12.31 34.80
CA LEU A 60 3.30 -11.09 33.98
C LEU A 60 4.03 -9.98 34.73
N THR A 61 4.95 -9.29 34.04
CA THR A 61 5.65 -8.11 34.53
C THR A 61 4.72 -6.89 34.52
N GLN A 62 5.20 -5.75 35.03
CA GLN A 62 4.44 -4.51 34.87
C GLN A 62 4.35 -4.08 33.40
N GLU A 63 5.44 -4.22 32.64
CA GLU A 63 5.48 -3.92 31.21
C GLU A 63 4.48 -4.77 30.41
N ASP A 64 4.32 -6.05 30.77
CA ASP A 64 3.29 -6.91 30.17
C ASP A 64 1.89 -6.36 30.42
N ARG A 65 1.60 -5.95 31.66
CA ARG A 65 0.31 -5.33 32.01
C ARG A 65 0.08 -4.00 31.30
N ASP A 66 1.14 -3.23 31.05
CA ASP A 66 1.04 -1.98 30.32
C ASP A 66 0.68 -2.24 28.83
N CYS A 67 1.19 -3.33 28.24
CA CYS A 67 0.75 -3.80 26.92
C CYS A 67 -0.75 -4.18 26.93
N GLU A 68 -1.17 -5.00 27.90
CA GLU A 68 -2.58 -5.42 28.03
C GLU A 68 -3.53 -4.23 28.20
N GLN A 69 -3.14 -3.26 29.02
CA GLN A 69 -3.89 -2.03 29.22
C GLN A 69 -3.96 -1.17 27.95
N CYS A 70 -2.87 -1.11 27.17
CA CYS A 70 -2.89 -0.42 25.90
C CYS A 70 -3.82 -1.11 24.90
N PHE A 71 -3.72 -2.43 24.72
CA PHE A 71 -4.55 -3.15 23.75
C PHE A 71 -6.04 -3.05 24.05
N ALA A 72 -6.40 -2.93 25.34
CA ALA A 72 -7.79 -2.76 25.77
C ALA A 72 -8.35 -1.34 25.56
N GLN A 73 -7.53 -0.34 25.25
CA GLN A 73 -7.99 1.04 25.05
C GLN A 73 -8.57 1.26 23.65
N ASP A 74 -9.68 1.99 23.59
CA ASP A 74 -10.33 2.36 22.33
C ASP A 74 -9.39 3.17 21.43
N GLY A 75 -9.34 2.79 20.15
CA GLY A 75 -8.53 3.47 19.14
C GLY A 75 -7.03 3.17 19.20
N MET A 76 -6.58 2.24 20.04
CA MET A 76 -5.18 1.79 20.06
C MET A 76 -4.89 0.69 19.03
N ILE A 77 -5.88 -0.13 18.68
CA ILE A 77 -5.73 -1.19 17.68
C ILE A 77 -6.58 -0.83 16.46
N HIS A 78 -5.94 -0.74 15.29
CA HIS A 78 -6.62 -0.56 14.01
C HIS A 78 -6.56 -1.85 13.21
N ASP A 79 -7.72 -2.44 12.94
CA ASP A 79 -7.83 -3.72 12.24
C ASP A 79 -7.89 -3.52 10.72
N LEU A 80 -6.87 -3.98 10.01
CA LEU A 80 -6.86 -4.09 8.56
C LEU A 80 -7.29 -5.49 8.17
N THR A 81 -8.59 -5.76 8.34
CA THR A 81 -9.15 -7.12 8.38
C THR A 81 -8.89 -7.90 7.09
N THR A 82 -8.98 -7.25 5.93
CA THR A 82 -8.86 -7.91 4.63
C THR A 82 -7.43 -8.31 4.30
N VAL A 83 -6.46 -7.51 4.75
CA VAL A 83 -5.03 -7.82 4.59
C VAL A 83 -4.43 -8.55 5.80
N GLY A 84 -5.21 -8.76 6.86
CA GLY A 84 -4.84 -9.55 8.04
C GLY A 84 -3.82 -8.88 8.97
N VAL A 85 -3.74 -7.55 8.95
CA VAL A 85 -2.78 -6.77 9.75
C VAL A 85 -3.53 -6.00 10.85
N GLN A 86 -2.94 -5.90 12.03
CA GLN A 86 -3.37 -5.03 13.11
C GLN A 86 -2.28 -3.98 13.36
N ILE A 87 -2.67 -2.72 13.39
CA ILE A 87 -1.75 -1.62 13.71
C ILE A 87 -1.97 -1.22 15.16
N VAL A 88 -0.93 -1.37 15.99
CA VAL A 88 -0.89 -0.76 17.33
C VAL A 88 -0.51 0.71 17.15
N ASP A 89 -1.38 1.61 17.57
CA ASP A 89 -1.23 3.05 17.40
C ASP A 89 -0.05 3.60 18.21
N SER A 90 0.60 4.63 17.69
CA SER A 90 1.66 5.40 18.34
C SER A 90 1.29 5.99 19.72
N LYS A 91 -0.01 6.14 20.02
CA LYS A 91 -0.51 6.59 21.33
C LYS A 91 -0.47 5.49 22.39
N CYS A 92 -0.24 4.25 21.99
CA CYS A 92 0.00 3.15 22.89
C CYS A 92 1.20 3.47 23.79
N SER A 93 1.06 3.26 25.09
CA SER A 93 2.16 3.44 26.04
C SER A 93 3.25 2.38 25.89
N ALA A 94 2.93 1.24 25.27
CA ALA A 94 3.88 0.16 25.05
C ALA A 94 4.75 0.43 23.82
N SER A 95 6.07 0.29 23.98
CA SER A 95 7.01 0.34 22.88
C SER A 95 6.96 -0.92 22.02
N TYR A 96 7.52 -0.85 20.81
CA TYR A 96 7.71 -1.99 19.93
C TYR A 96 8.37 -3.19 20.66
N ASP A 97 9.47 -2.96 21.38
CA ASP A 97 10.18 -4.02 22.10
C ASP A 97 9.32 -4.64 23.22
N GLN A 98 8.52 -3.83 23.92
CA GLN A 98 7.60 -4.33 24.94
C GLN A 98 6.53 -5.23 24.32
N ILE A 99 5.96 -4.82 23.18
CA ILE A 99 4.96 -5.60 22.44
C ILE A 99 5.56 -6.93 21.96
N VAL A 100 6.78 -6.93 21.38
CA VAL A 100 7.45 -8.16 20.94
C VAL A 100 7.70 -9.10 22.12
N ASN A 101 8.22 -8.59 23.23
CA ASN A 101 8.48 -9.39 24.42
C ASN A 101 7.20 -9.98 25.03
N TYR A 102 6.10 -9.23 25.01
CA TYR A 102 4.79 -9.71 25.43
C TYR A 102 4.29 -10.83 24.51
N LEU A 103 4.38 -10.66 23.19
CA LEU A 103 3.93 -11.66 22.21
C LEU A 103 4.75 -12.95 22.22
N GLU A 104 6.06 -12.90 22.50
CA GLU A 104 6.85 -14.13 22.71
C GLU A 104 6.39 -14.90 23.96
N LYS A 105 6.10 -14.20 25.07
CA LYS A 105 5.51 -14.85 26.26
C LYS A 105 4.15 -15.45 25.93
N ALA A 106 3.31 -14.72 25.20
CA ALA A 106 2.00 -15.20 24.77
C ALA A 106 2.12 -16.46 23.91
N LYS A 107 3.06 -16.50 22.97
CA LYS A 107 3.36 -17.67 22.14
C LYS A 107 3.76 -18.89 22.97
N ASP A 108 4.66 -18.73 23.94
CA ASP A 108 5.07 -19.82 24.83
C ASP A 108 3.89 -20.36 25.67
N MET A 109 2.99 -19.47 26.10
CA MET A 109 1.87 -19.82 26.96
C MET A 109 0.67 -20.41 26.21
N THR A 110 0.43 -19.97 24.98
CA THR A 110 -0.84 -20.21 24.29
C THR A 110 -0.68 -20.90 22.94
N GLY A 111 0.55 -20.97 22.39
CA GLY A 111 0.80 -21.53 21.06
C GLY A 111 0.30 -20.65 19.92
N ILE A 112 0.19 -19.34 20.12
CA ILE A 112 0.00 -18.39 19.00
C ILE A 112 1.26 -18.32 18.13
N ALA A 113 1.09 -17.99 16.87
CA ALA A 113 2.16 -17.55 15.99
C ALA A 113 1.95 -16.06 15.67
N PHE A 114 3.02 -15.30 15.57
CA PHE A 114 2.92 -13.88 15.24
C PHE A 114 4.06 -13.42 14.33
N VAL A 115 3.80 -12.33 13.60
CA VAL A 115 4.79 -11.48 12.93
C VAL A 115 4.58 -10.09 13.53
N CYS A 116 5.67 -9.47 13.98
CA CYS A 116 5.65 -8.14 14.59
C CYS A 116 6.80 -7.33 13.99
N GLU A 117 6.49 -6.15 13.44
CA GLU A 117 7.45 -5.28 12.78
C GLU A 117 7.21 -3.81 13.19
N PRO A 118 8.26 -2.99 13.29
CA PRO A 118 8.08 -1.56 13.49
C PRO A 118 7.46 -0.92 12.24
N ASP A 119 6.76 0.20 12.42
CA ASP A 119 6.30 1.00 11.28
C ASP A 119 7.45 1.86 10.74
N PHE A 120 7.85 1.61 9.49
CA PHE A 120 8.96 2.28 8.83
C PHE A 120 8.51 3.16 7.66
N LYS A 121 9.42 4.00 7.18
CA LYS A 121 9.17 4.84 6.00
C LYS A 121 9.40 4.09 4.70
N VAL A 122 8.49 4.32 3.75
CA VAL A 122 8.69 4.03 2.33
C VAL A 122 8.79 5.34 1.57
N ASN A 123 9.46 5.33 0.43
CA ASN A 123 9.75 6.55 -0.33
C ASN A 123 9.56 6.34 -1.83
N LEU A 124 9.30 7.45 -2.52
CA LEU A 124 9.54 7.55 -3.95
C LEU A 124 11.06 7.55 -4.17
N ASN A 125 11.59 6.51 -4.83
CA ASN A 125 12.98 6.55 -5.24
C ASN A 125 13.11 7.48 -6.47
N PRO A 126 13.94 8.52 -6.43
CA PRO A 126 14.03 9.49 -7.50
C PRO A 126 14.45 8.80 -8.81
N VAL A 127 13.72 9.07 -9.90
CA VAL A 127 14.15 8.68 -11.24
C VAL A 127 15.37 9.52 -11.60
N PRO A 128 16.53 8.93 -11.95
CA PRO A 128 17.69 9.70 -12.35
C PRO A 128 17.32 10.62 -13.52
N ARG A 129 17.50 11.94 -13.34
CA ARG A 129 17.24 12.96 -14.37
C ARG A 129 18.23 12.80 -15.54
N ARG A 130 18.00 11.83 -16.42
CA ARG A 130 18.62 11.72 -17.75
C ARG A 130 17.56 11.55 -18.84
N VAL A 131 16.46 12.27 -18.71
CA VAL A 131 15.59 12.53 -19.86
C VAL A 131 16.08 13.86 -20.43
N LEU A 132 16.72 13.83 -21.61
CA LEU A 132 16.89 15.06 -22.40
C LEU A 132 15.50 15.71 -22.49
N PRO A 133 15.35 17.03 -22.24
CA PRO A 133 14.05 17.65 -22.25
C PRO A 133 13.41 17.40 -23.62
N LEU A 134 12.39 16.56 -23.65
CA LEU A 134 11.56 16.38 -24.84
C LEU A 134 10.86 17.72 -25.05
N ASP A 135 11.03 18.35 -26.21
CA ASP A 135 10.27 19.54 -26.53
C ASP A 135 8.80 19.15 -26.72
N LEU A 136 8.00 19.32 -25.67
CA LEU A 136 6.59 18.98 -25.68
C LEU A 136 5.80 19.80 -26.72
N SER A 137 6.37 20.89 -27.23
CA SER A 137 5.76 21.66 -28.32
C SER A 137 5.76 20.88 -29.63
N GLU A 138 6.64 19.89 -29.80
CA GLU A 138 6.65 18.99 -30.98
C GLU A 138 5.58 17.89 -30.90
N CYS A 139 5.07 17.60 -29.69
CA CYS A 139 4.03 16.62 -29.46
C CYS A 139 2.66 17.17 -29.90
N LYS A 140 2.37 17.07 -31.20
CA LYS A 140 1.12 17.54 -31.82
C LYS A 140 0.40 16.41 -32.55
N GLY A 141 -0.90 16.60 -32.79
CA GLY A 141 -1.65 15.83 -33.78
C GLY A 141 -2.12 14.43 -33.37
N GLY A 142 -1.94 14.02 -32.11
CA GLY A 142 -2.34 12.69 -31.66
C GLY A 142 -1.40 11.58 -32.10
N ASN A 143 -1.63 10.36 -31.62
CA ASN A 143 -0.87 9.19 -32.07
C ASN A 143 -1.64 8.48 -33.19
N SER A 144 -1.19 8.66 -34.43
CA SER A 144 -1.80 8.06 -35.61
C SER A 144 -1.74 6.52 -35.62
N VAL A 145 -0.75 5.91 -34.97
CA VAL A 145 -0.62 4.44 -34.84
C VAL A 145 -1.69 3.89 -33.91
N LEU A 146 -1.98 4.61 -32.82
CA LEU A 146 -2.98 4.23 -31.83
C LEU A 146 -4.40 4.71 -32.17
N GLY A 147 -4.51 5.68 -33.09
CA GLY A 147 -5.77 6.31 -33.45
C GLY A 147 -6.29 7.27 -32.38
N THR A 148 -5.38 7.93 -31.64
CA THR A 148 -5.73 8.92 -30.62
C THR A 148 -5.68 10.35 -31.17
N ASN A 149 -6.55 11.24 -30.69
CA ASN A 149 -6.54 12.66 -31.06
C ASN A 149 -5.85 13.58 -30.02
N ASP A 150 -5.36 12.99 -28.93
CA ASP A 150 -4.75 13.68 -27.78
C ASP A 150 -3.36 14.22 -28.15
N PRO A 151 -3.12 15.54 -28.19
CA PRO A 151 -1.92 16.10 -28.81
C PRO A 151 -0.60 15.50 -28.31
N LYS A 152 -0.45 15.26 -26.99
CA LYS A 152 0.80 14.76 -26.42
C LYS A 152 0.98 13.24 -26.56
N SER A 153 -0.05 12.51 -26.99
CA SER A 153 0.06 11.07 -27.23
C SER A 153 1.00 10.72 -28.39
N SER A 154 1.27 11.66 -29.31
CA SER A 154 2.31 11.51 -30.35
C SER A 154 3.72 11.31 -29.79
N CYS A 155 3.95 11.68 -28.53
CA CYS A 155 5.22 11.50 -27.83
C CYS A 155 5.21 10.32 -26.83
N GLN A 156 4.09 9.59 -26.72
CA GLN A 156 3.97 8.44 -25.82
C GLN A 156 4.36 7.14 -26.56
N SER A 157 5.61 7.05 -27.02
CA SER A 157 6.12 5.86 -27.74
C SER A 157 6.03 4.57 -26.89
N ASN A 158 6.00 4.70 -25.56
CA ASN A 158 5.77 3.60 -24.63
C ASN A 158 4.44 2.85 -24.91
N LEU A 159 3.39 3.56 -25.35
CA LEU A 159 2.09 2.95 -25.66
C LEU A 159 2.18 2.03 -26.89
N GLU A 160 3.05 2.35 -27.85
CA GLU A 160 3.33 1.49 -29.00
C GLU A 160 4.17 0.27 -28.62
N VAL A 161 5.18 0.46 -27.76
CA VAL A 161 6.05 -0.63 -27.28
C VAL A 161 5.26 -1.69 -26.53
N ILE A 162 4.32 -1.30 -25.66
CA ILE A 162 3.44 -2.24 -24.96
C ILE A 162 2.28 -2.75 -25.85
N ARG A 163 2.23 -2.31 -27.11
CA ARG A 163 1.24 -2.68 -28.13
C ARG A 163 -0.21 -2.42 -27.70
N ILE A 164 -0.47 -1.32 -26.98
CA ILE A 164 -1.80 -1.06 -26.41
C ILE A 164 -2.87 -0.86 -27.49
N GLY A 165 -2.49 -0.31 -28.66
CA GLY A 165 -3.42 -0.12 -29.79
C GLY A 165 -4.04 -1.44 -30.27
N ALA A 166 -3.27 -2.54 -30.24
CA ALA A 166 -3.78 -3.86 -30.58
C ALA A 166 -4.77 -4.37 -29.52
N ALA A 167 -4.47 -4.18 -28.24
CA ALA A 167 -5.38 -4.55 -27.15
C ALA A 167 -6.69 -3.75 -27.22
N TRP A 168 -6.61 -2.44 -27.48
CA TRP A 168 -7.78 -1.59 -27.70
C TRP A 168 -8.61 -2.03 -28.91
N ALA A 169 -7.97 -2.41 -30.02
CA ALA A 169 -8.67 -2.93 -31.20
C ALA A 169 -9.45 -4.21 -30.88
N VAL A 170 -8.84 -5.16 -30.14
CA VAL A 170 -9.52 -6.38 -29.69
C VAL A 170 -10.69 -6.05 -28.75
N ALA A 171 -10.47 -5.19 -27.75
CA ALA A 171 -11.51 -4.78 -26.81
C ALA A 171 -12.71 -4.13 -27.52
N ARG A 172 -12.46 -3.27 -28.52
CA ARG A 172 -13.50 -2.66 -29.36
C ARG A 172 -14.22 -3.68 -30.23
N ALA A 173 -13.48 -4.61 -30.85
CA ALA A 173 -14.03 -5.62 -31.73
C ALA A 173 -14.89 -6.66 -31.00
N ALA A 174 -14.61 -6.92 -29.72
CA ALA A 174 -15.35 -7.89 -28.91
C ALA A 174 -16.84 -7.54 -28.76
N LYS A 175 -17.23 -6.28 -28.89
CA LYS A 175 -18.62 -5.78 -28.69
C LYS A 175 -19.26 -6.25 -27.37
N GLN A 176 -18.45 -6.61 -26.39
CA GLN A 176 -18.90 -7.00 -25.06
C GLN A 176 -18.96 -5.76 -24.18
N LYS A 177 -19.97 -5.70 -23.31
CA LYS A 177 -19.96 -4.75 -22.21
C LYS A 177 -18.82 -5.16 -21.27
N LEU A 178 -17.76 -4.37 -21.26
CA LEU A 178 -16.66 -4.53 -20.31
C LEU A 178 -17.18 -4.19 -18.90
N LYS A 179 -16.65 -4.86 -17.88
CA LYS A 179 -17.01 -4.59 -16.49
C LYS A 179 -16.32 -3.30 -16.04
N ASP A 180 -16.99 -2.53 -15.21
CA ASP A 180 -16.35 -1.44 -14.47
C ASP A 180 -15.33 -2.04 -13.50
N ILE A 181 -14.11 -1.54 -13.58
CA ILE A 181 -12.97 -1.88 -12.74
C ILE A 181 -12.62 -0.63 -11.94
N VAL A 182 -12.34 -0.82 -10.66
CA VAL A 182 -11.74 0.22 -9.85
C VAL A 182 -10.25 -0.07 -9.73
N LEU A 183 -9.43 0.90 -10.14
CA LEU A 183 -7.98 0.89 -10.03
C LEU A 183 -7.57 1.87 -8.93
N ALA A 184 -6.98 1.35 -7.85
CA ALA A 184 -6.44 2.16 -6.78
C ALA A 184 -5.04 2.67 -7.13
N ILE A 185 -4.84 3.99 -7.04
CA ILE A 185 -3.54 4.64 -7.10
C ILE A 185 -3.13 4.95 -5.66
N ILE A 186 -2.23 4.14 -5.11
CA ILE A 186 -1.72 4.27 -3.74
C ILE A 186 -0.41 5.05 -3.80
N ASP A 187 -0.46 6.38 -3.60
CA ASP A 187 0.61 7.30 -3.98
C ASP A 187 0.52 8.66 -3.21
N THR A 188 0.99 9.76 -3.81
CA THR A 188 0.98 11.13 -3.24
C THR A 188 -0.35 11.87 -3.39
N GLY A 189 -1.37 11.26 -4.00
CA GLY A 189 -2.67 11.87 -4.29
C GLY A 189 -2.92 12.08 -5.78
N ALA A 190 -3.86 12.97 -6.14
CA ALA A 190 -4.07 13.41 -7.51
C ALA A 190 -4.47 14.90 -7.59
N ASP A 191 -4.14 15.58 -8.68
CA ASP A 191 -4.79 16.83 -9.07
C ASP A 191 -6.24 16.52 -9.47
N MET A 192 -7.14 16.75 -8.51
CA MET A 192 -8.57 16.48 -8.61
C MET A 192 -9.27 17.33 -9.67
N THR A 193 -8.62 18.40 -10.13
CA THR A 193 -9.15 19.33 -11.13
C THR A 193 -8.51 19.16 -12.51
N HIS A 194 -7.56 18.23 -12.64
CA HIS A 194 -6.84 18.03 -13.89
C HIS A 194 -7.83 17.68 -15.01
N PRO A 195 -7.84 18.44 -16.13
CA PRO A 195 -8.88 18.31 -17.16
C PRO A 195 -8.88 16.94 -17.84
N ASP A 196 -7.74 16.25 -17.80
CA ASP A 196 -7.57 14.91 -18.36
C ASP A 196 -7.95 13.77 -17.39
N LEU A 197 -8.19 14.09 -16.11
CA LEU A 197 -8.46 13.09 -15.05
C LEU A 197 -9.81 13.28 -14.35
N VAL A 198 -10.38 14.49 -14.35
CA VAL A 198 -11.59 14.82 -13.56
C VAL A 198 -12.77 13.87 -13.81
N ASN A 199 -12.89 13.31 -15.02
CA ASN A 199 -13.94 12.35 -15.39
C ASN A 199 -13.58 10.87 -15.12
N GLN A 200 -12.37 10.61 -14.65
CA GLN A 200 -11.80 9.26 -14.47
C GLN A 200 -11.85 8.79 -13.03
N PHE A 201 -12.06 9.70 -12.07
CA PHE A 201 -12.11 9.32 -10.66
C PHE A 201 -13.29 8.41 -10.34
N TRP A 202 -13.01 7.42 -9.50
CA TRP A 202 -14.00 6.65 -8.77
C TRP A 202 -14.76 7.57 -7.81
N LYS A 203 -15.95 7.13 -7.42
CA LYS A 203 -16.79 7.83 -6.46
C LYS A 203 -17.25 6.80 -5.45
N ASP A 204 -16.92 7.03 -4.18
CA ASP A 204 -17.41 6.21 -3.09
C ASP A 204 -18.94 6.27 -3.08
N PRO A 205 -19.64 5.13 -3.15
CA PRO A 205 -21.10 5.10 -3.07
C PRO A 205 -21.66 5.68 -1.77
N ALA A 206 -20.88 5.69 -0.68
CA ALA A 206 -21.32 6.13 0.64
C ALA A 206 -21.29 7.67 0.78
N ASP A 207 -20.24 8.34 0.31
CA ASP A 207 -20.04 9.78 0.54
C ASP A 207 -19.66 10.60 -0.71
N GLY A 208 -19.42 9.95 -1.85
CA GLY A 208 -19.04 10.60 -3.10
C GLY A 208 -17.59 11.11 -3.15
N SER A 209 -16.78 10.79 -2.15
CA SER A 209 -15.32 11.01 -2.19
C SER A 209 -14.68 10.20 -3.33
N ILE A 210 -13.47 10.59 -3.74
CA ILE A 210 -12.74 9.87 -4.81
C ILE A 210 -11.70 8.87 -4.26
N GLY A 211 -11.65 8.75 -2.93
CA GLY A 211 -10.68 7.97 -2.18
C GLY A 211 -10.35 8.65 -0.86
N HIS A 212 -9.19 8.33 -0.29
CA HIS A 212 -8.87 8.67 1.09
C HIS A 212 -7.41 9.09 1.26
N ASN A 213 -7.17 10.03 2.17
CA ASN A 213 -5.85 10.48 2.58
C ASN A 213 -5.51 9.92 3.96
N PHE A 214 -4.61 8.94 3.99
CA PHE A 214 -4.20 8.22 5.19
C PHE A 214 -3.23 9.02 6.08
N ILE A 215 -2.67 10.12 5.59
CA ILE A 215 -1.83 11.03 6.38
C ILE A 215 -2.72 11.87 7.30
N THR A 216 -3.74 12.51 6.73
CA THR A 216 -4.63 13.44 7.44
C THR A 216 -5.93 12.80 7.92
N LYS A 217 -6.22 11.57 7.48
CA LYS A 217 -7.45 10.81 7.75
C LYS A 217 -8.71 11.53 7.24
N THR A 218 -8.64 12.07 6.02
CA THR A 218 -9.74 12.80 5.37
C THR A 218 -9.96 12.33 3.93
N SER A 219 -10.98 12.85 3.27
CA SER A 219 -11.21 12.64 1.83
C SER A 219 -10.41 13.60 0.94
N ASP A 220 -9.56 14.46 1.51
CA ASP A 220 -8.74 15.40 0.73
C ASP A 220 -7.47 14.70 0.24
N VAL A 221 -7.52 14.25 -1.01
CA VAL A 221 -6.45 13.51 -1.69
C VAL A 221 -5.64 14.38 -2.64
N THR A 222 -5.63 15.70 -2.42
CA THR A 222 -4.87 16.65 -3.22
C THR A 222 -3.39 16.24 -3.30
N ASP A 223 -2.88 16.18 -4.53
CA ASP A 223 -1.47 15.93 -4.77
C ASP A 223 -0.64 17.20 -4.55
N ASP A 224 0.31 17.14 -3.63
CA ASP A 224 1.26 18.19 -3.29
C ASP A 224 2.70 17.83 -3.73
N ASN A 225 2.86 16.72 -4.46
CA ASN A 225 4.13 16.26 -5.03
C ASN A 225 4.08 16.21 -6.58
N GLY A 226 3.01 15.65 -7.13
CA GLY A 226 2.78 15.47 -8.56
C GLY A 226 2.99 14.04 -9.08
N HIS A 227 3.66 13.17 -8.30
CA HIS A 227 3.93 11.80 -8.71
C HIS A 227 2.66 10.96 -8.86
N GLY A 228 1.74 11.01 -7.89
CA GLY A 228 0.46 10.30 -7.95
C GLY A 228 -0.41 10.76 -9.12
N THR A 229 -0.45 12.06 -9.40
CA THR A 229 -1.13 12.62 -10.60
C THR A 229 -0.53 12.06 -11.90
N HIS A 230 0.80 11.97 -11.98
CA HIS A 230 1.50 11.41 -13.14
C HIS A 230 1.19 9.92 -13.32
N CYS A 231 1.20 9.13 -12.24
CA CYS A 231 0.81 7.72 -12.23
C CYS A 231 -0.65 7.53 -12.69
N ALA A 232 -1.59 8.33 -12.15
CA ALA A 232 -2.99 8.32 -12.54
C ALA A 232 -3.19 8.64 -14.03
N GLY A 233 -2.45 9.63 -14.54
CA GLY A 233 -2.43 9.99 -15.97
C GLY A 233 -2.02 8.82 -16.86
N ASN A 234 -0.87 8.20 -16.58
CA ASN A 234 -0.40 7.05 -17.35
C ASN A 234 -1.39 5.89 -17.33
N ALA A 235 -2.00 5.63 -16.16
CA ALA A 235 -2.97 4.56 -16.01
C ALA A 235 -4.25 4.81 -16.81
N ALA A 236 -4.88 5.97 -16.67
CA ALA A 236 -6.26 6.16 -17.14
C ALA A 236 -6.65 7.57 -17.58
N ALA A 237 -5.70 8.46 -17.93
CA ALA A 237 -6.02 9.74 -18.58
C ALA A 237 -7.06 9.57 -19.71
N GLN A 238 -7.98 10.53 -19.79
CA GLN A 238 -9.08 10.48 -20.73
C GLN A 238 -8.56 10.57 -22.17
N THR A 239 -8.57 9.46 -22.88
CA THR A 239 -8.13 9.41 -24.27
C THR A 239 -9.20 10.02 -25.18
N ASN A 240 -8.80 10.51 -26.35
CA ASN A 240 -9.63 11.14 -27.37
C ASN A 240 -10.42 12.38 -26.92
N ASN A 241 -9.94 13.13 -25.92
CA ASN A 241 -10.57 14.37 -25.46
C ASN A 241 -9.94 15.63 -26.05
N THR A 242 -9.00 15.50 -26.99
CA THR A 242 -8.22 16.58 -27.62
C THR A 242 -7.28 17.35 -26.69
N LEU A 243 -7.08 16.85 -25.46
CA LEU A 243 -6.19 17.41 -24.46
C LEU A 243 -5.05 16.43 -24.19
N GLY A 244 -4.04 16.91 -23.46
CA GLY A 244 -3.13 16.02 -22.71
C GLY A 244 -2.61 14.79 -23.45
N ILE A 245 -2.66 13.67 -22.73
CA ILE A 245 -2.07 12.37 -23.08
C ILE A 245 -3.18 11.31 -23.21
N ALA A 246 -2.82 10.12 -23.69
CA ALA A 246 -3.69 8.95 -23.63
C ALA A 246 -3.29 8.04 -22.46
N GLY A 247 -4.26 7.64 -21.63
CA GLY A 247 -4.09 6.65 -20.58
C GLY A 247 -4.26 5.22 -21.08
N VAL A 248 -3.50 4.26 -20.54
CA VAL A 248 -3.49 2.85 -20.98
C VAL A 248 -4.89 2.23 -20.92
N ALA A 249 -5.63 2.48 -19.85
CA ALA A 249 -6.91 1.85 -19.56
C ALA A 249 -8.14 2.58 -20.12
N ASN A 250 -7.96 3.53 -21.05
CA ASN A 250 -9.03 4.42 -21.54
C ASN A 250 -9.29 4.37 -23.05
N ALA A 251 -9.31 3.16 -23.62
CA ALA A 251 -9.36 2.86 -25.05
C ALA A 251 -10.42 3.57 -25.93
N ASN A 252 -11.51 4.07 -25.34
CA ASN A 252 -12.73 4.48 -26.06
C ASN A 252 -13.17 5.92 -25.80
N GLY A 253 -12.39 6.71 -25.07
CA GLY A 253 -12.53 8.17 -24.95
C GLY A 253 -13.86 8.78 -24.51
N GLY A 254 -14.78 7.99 -23.94
CA GLY A 254 -16.08 8.51 -23.54
C GLY A 254 -16.85 7.73 -22.48
N SER A 255 -16.34 6.59 -22.00
CA SER A 255 -16.91 5.90 -20.84
C SER A 255 -15.89 4.90 -20.32
N PRO A 256 -15.33 5.15 -19.12
CA PRO A 256 -14.31 4.27 -18.59
C PRO A 256 -14.94 2.95 -18.18
N ASN A 257 -14.26 1.86 -18.48
CA ASN A 257 -14.41 0.65 -17.69
C ASN A 257 -13.38 0.63 -16.54
N VAL A 258 -12.60 1.71 -16.34
CA VAL A 258 -11.64 1.85 -15.24
C VAL A 258 -11.83 3.18 -14.52
N LYS A 259 -12.16 3.14 -13.24
CA LYS A 259 -12.28 4.31 -12.37
C LYS A 259 -11.12 4.36 -11.38
N LEU A 260 -10.52 5.54 -11.22
CA LEU A 260 -9.36 5.75 -10.38
C LEU A 260 -9.78 6.07 -8.94
N MET A 261 -9.49 5.17 -8.02
CA MET A 261 -9.58 5.42 -6.58
C MET A 261 -8.24 5.99 -6.12
N ILE A 262 -8.25 7.20 -5.57
CA ILE A 262 -7.02 7.90 -5.20
C ILE A 262 -6.76 7.72 -3.71
N LEU A 263 -5.69 7.01 -3.36
CA LEU A 263 -5.34 6.70 -1.98
C LEU A 263 -4.01 7.39 -1.64
N LYS A 264 -4.11 8.55 -1.01
CA LYS A 264 -2.94 9.35 -0.64
C LYS A 264 -2.34 8.83 0.66
N PHE A 265 -1.07 8.46 0.63
CA PHE A 265 -0.35 8.07 1.84
C PHE A 265 1.10 8.60 1.88
N LEU A 266 1.61 9.11 0.75
CA LEU A 266 2.89 9.80 0.63
C LEU A 266 2.70 11.32 0.71
N ASP A 267 3.59 12.00 1.41
CA ASP A 267 3.59 13.45 1.57
C ASP A 267 4.21 14.19 0.37
N ALA A 268 4.30 15.52 0.46
CA ALA A 268 4.90 16.37 -0.56
C ALA A 268 6.37 16.01 -0.87
N GLY A 269 7.09 15.39 0.08
CA GLY A 269 8.45 14.89 -0.09
C GLY A 269 8.53 13.50 -0.73
N GLY A 270 7.38 12.84 -0.96
CA GLY A 270 7.31 11.48 -1.47
C GLY A 270 7.60 10.43 -0.42
N SER A 271 7.42 10.73 0.88
CA SER A 271 7.65 9.81 1.99
C SER A 271 6.34 9.47 2.71
N GLY A 272 6.22 8.24 3.22
CA GLY A 272 5.03 7.80 3.94
C GLY A 272 5.28 6.61 4.84
N ASP A 273 4.39 6.40 5.81
CA ASP A 273 4.46 5.27 6.75
C ASP A 273 3.93 3.99 6.12
N THR A 274 4.57 2.87 6.41
CA THR A 274 4.10 1.54 6.03
C THR A 274 2.69 1.21 6.52
N SER A 275 2.33 1.64 7.72
CA SER A 275 0.99 1.50 8.29
C SER A 275 -0.08 2.17 7.42
N ASN A 276 0.21 3.36 6.89
CA ASN A 276 -0.69 4.08 6.00
C ASN A 276 -0.78 3.42 4.62
N ALA A 277 0.34 2.88 4.11
CA ALA A 277 0.35 2.12 2.86
C ALA A 277 -0.50 0.83 2.96
N LEU A 278 -0.39 0.10 4.07
CA LEU A 278 -1.19 -1.09 4.35
C LEU A 278 -2.66 -0.74 4.57
N SER A 279 -2.94 0.38 5.23
CA SER A 279 -4.31 0.90 5.40
C SER A 279 -4.93 1.25 4.04
N ALA A 280 -4.15 1.84 3.13
CA ALA A 280 -4.56 2.12 1.76
C ALA A 280 -4.82 0.83 0.96
N LEU A 281 -3.95 -0.17 1.05
CA LEU A 281 -4.19 -1.47 0.42
C LEU A 281 -5.48 -2.11 0.96
N ASN A 282 -5.67 -2.13 2.28
CA ASN A 282 -6.88 -2.67 2.89
C ASN A 282 -8.14 -1.94 2.41
N TYR A 283 -8.12 -0.60 2.41
CA TYR A 283 -9.22 0.22 1.90
C TYR A 283 -9.53 -0.10 0.43
N ALA A 284 -8.50 -0.21 -0.41
CA ALA A 284 -8.67 -0.56 -1.82
C ALA A 284 -9.43 -1.88 -2.00
N VAL A 285 -9.01 -2.93 -1.28
CA VAL A 285 -9.67 -4.24 -1.38
C VAL A 285 -11.10 -4.18 -0.82
N GLU A 286 -11.32 -3.55 0.34
CA GLU A 286 -12.64 -3.45 0.98
C GLU A 286 -13.65 -2.65 0.14
N HIS A 287 -13.17 -1.64 -0.60
CA HIS A 287 -14.01 -0.79 -1.46
C HIS A 287 -14.07 -1.30 -2.92
N GLY A 288 -13.64 -2.54 -3.16
CA GLY A 288 -13.84 -3.23 -4.43
C GLY A 288 -12.89 -2.83 -5.56
N ALA A 289 -11.74 -2.21 -5.24
CA ALA A 289 -10.66 -2.09 -6.21
C ALA A 289 -10.23 -3.48 -6.66
N THR A 290 -10.21 -3.71 -7.98
CA THR A 290 -9.75 -4.98 -8.55
C THR A 290 -8.23 -4.99 -8.67
N VAL A 291 -7.64 -3.81 -8.87
CA VAL A 291 -6.20 -3.62 -9.08
C VAL A 291 -5.73 -2.45 -8.23
N SER A 292 -4.52 -2.53 -7.68
CA SER A 292 -3.81 -1.40 -7.09
C SER A 292 -2.45 -1.20 -7.76
N SER A 293 -2.03 0.06 -7.84
CA SER A 293 -0.70 0.46 -8.30
C SER A 293 0.10 1.04 -7.14
N HIS A 294 1.32 0.53 -6.95
CA HIS A 294 2.23 0.87 -5.87
C HIS A 294 3.59 1.32 -6.45
N SER A 295 3.77 2.62 -6.59
CA SER A 295 4.95 3.22 -7.23
C SER A 295 5.92 3.83 -6.22
N TYR A 296 6.21 3.08 -5.17
CA TYR A 296 7.10 3.43 -4.07
C TYR A 296 7.91 2.20 -3.64
N GLY A 297 8.96 2.39 -2.85
CA GLY A 297 9.80 1.30 -2.38
C GLY A 297 10.37 1.51 -0.98
N ALA A 298 10.96 0.46 -0.44
CA ALA A 298 11.69 0.45 0.80
C ALA A 298 12.92 -0.46 0.69
N TYR A 299 13.92 -0.22 1.54
CA TYR A 299 15.15 -1.02 1.58
C TYR A 299 15.09 -2.19 2.57
N TYR A 300 13.98 -2.30 3.31
CA TYR A 300 13.81 -3.32 4.33
C TYR A 300 12.80 -4.36 3.87
N ALA A 301 13.16 -5.64 4.02
CA ALA A 301 12.22 -6.73 3.84
C ALA A 301 11.16 -6.68 4.95
N SER A 302 9.90 -6.91 4.60
CA SER A 302 8.77 -6.95 5.51
C SER A 302 7.90 -8.16 5.24
N GLN A 303 7.85 -9.07 6.22
CA GLN A 303 6.98 -10.22 6.18
C GLN A 303 5.52 -9.81 6.32
N VAL A 304 5.24 -8.71 7.06
CA VAL A 304 3.90 -8.11 7.14
C VAL A 304 3.41 -7.68 5.75
N PHE A 305 4.22 -6.96 4.96
CA PHE A 305 3.84 -6.58 3.59
C PHE A 305 3.64 -7.79 2.69
N GLU A 306 4.56 -8.75 2.73
CA GLU A 306 4.46 -9.95 1.90
C GLU A 306 3.14 -10.70 2.18
N ASN A 307 2.80 -10.88 3.45
CA ASN A 307 1.56 -11.54 3.85
C ASN A 307 0.32 -10.69 3.55
N ALA A 308 0.39 -9.36 3.71
CA ALA A 308 -0.70 -8.46 3.35
C ALA A 308 -1.02 -8.54 1.85
N PHE A 309 -0.01 -8.55 0.97
CA PHE A 309 -0.20 -8.74 -0.46
C PHE A 309 -0.73 -10.14 -0.82
N LYS A 310 -0.26 -11.20 -0.13
CA LYS A 310 -0.83 -12.54 -0.29
C LYS A 310 -2.31 -12.59 0.10
N ASN A 311 -2.69 -11.93 1.17
CA ASN A 311 -4.09 -11.85 1.62
C ASN A 311 -4.94 -11.04 0.64
N ALA A 312 -4.45 -9.91 0.13
CA ALA A 312 -5.10 -9.16 -0.93
C ALA A 312 -5.30 -10.04 -2.19
N ALA A 313 -4.28 -10.79 -2.61
CA ALA A 313 -4.39 -11.71 -3.73
C ALA A 313 -5.42 -12.83 -3.47
N ALA A 314 -5.47 -13.39 -2.26
CA ALA A 314 -6.49 -14.36 -1.86
C ALA A 314 -7.92 -13.77 -1.88
N ALA A 315 -8.05 -12.44 -1.73
CA ALA A 315 -9.29 -11.69 -1.91
C ALA A 315 -9.58 -11.31 -3.38
N ASN A 316 -8.88 -11.92 -4.35
CA ASN A 316 -8.98 -11.64 -5.79
C ASN A 316 -8.54 -10.21 -6.20
N HIS A 317 -7.64 -9.59 -5.43
CA HIS A 317 -7.06 -8.31 -5.77
C HIS A 317 -5.70 -8.46 -6.45
N VAL A 318 -5.41 -7.64 -7.47
CA VAL A 318 -4.12 -7.63 -8.17
C VAL A 318 -3.31 -6.41 -7.74
N ALA A 319 -2.19 -6.64 -7.05
CA ALA A 319 -1.24 -5.58 -6.75
C ALA A 319 -0.14 -5.49 -7.81
N VAL A 320 0.09 -4.30 -8.35
CA VAL A 320 1.20 -3.99 -9.27
C VAL A 320 2.20 -3.10 -8.55
N VAL A 321 3.44 -3.57 -8.42
CA VAL A 321 4.47 -2.91 -7.60
C VAL A 321 5.70 -2.59 -8.44
N ALA A 322 6.28 -1.41 -8.25
CA ALA A 322 7.54 -1.03 -8.90
C ALA A 322 8.71 -1.88 -8.37
N ALA A 323 9.66 -2.22 -9.26
CA ALA A 323 10.81 -3.06 -8.90
C ALA A 323 11.91 -2.33 -8.12
N GLY A 324 11.88 -1.00 -8.08
CA GLY A 324 12.94 -0.15 -7.52
C GLY A 324 13.83 0.51 -8.59
N ASN A 325 14.53 1.58 -8.20
CA ASN A 325 15.30 2.44 -9.13
C ASN A 325 16.83 2.38 -8.92
N ASP A 326 17.28 1.45 -8.07
CA ASP A 326 18.66 1.38 -7.58
C ASP A 326 19.56 0.45 -8.41
N ALA A 327 19.05 -0.02 -9.56
CA ALA A 327 19.73 -0.99 -10.44
C ALA A 327 20.27 -2.23 -9.71
N SER A 328 19.59 -2.62 -8.63
CA SER A 328 20.01 -3.73 -7.75
C SER A 328 19.37 -5.05 -8.21
N THR A 329 20.11 -6.14 -8.04
CA THR A 329 19.58 -7.50 -8.23
C THR A 329 18.90 -7.96 -6.95
N LEU A 330 17.60 -8.28 -7.01
CA LEU A 330 16.82 -8.76 -5.86
C LEU A 330 16.78 -10.30 -5.74
N ASP A 331 17.39 -11.01 -6.69
CA ASP A 331 17.43 -12.48 -6.75
C ASP A 331 18.56 -13.12 -5.92
N GLN A 332 19.22 -12.37 -5.03
CA GLN A 332 20.36 -12.84 -4.20
C GLN A 332 19.99 -13.03 -2.74
#